data_AF-A0A0F7VY75-F1
#
_entry.id   AF-A0A0F7VY75-F1
#
_cell.length_a   1.000
_cell.length_b   1.000
_cell.length_c   1.000
_cell.angle_alpha   90.00
_cell.angle_beta   90.00
_cell.angle_gamma   90.00
#
_symmetry.space_group_name_H-M   'P 1'
#
loop_
_entity.id
_entity.type
_entity.pdbx_description
1 polymer ?
#
loop_
_entity_poly.entity_id
_entity_poly.type
_entity_poly.pdbx_seq_one_letter_code
_entity_poly.pdbx_strand_id
1 'polypeptide(L)'
;MVSSEYERRIAARFTTFDQDGNGYIDREDFNGAAKALLAEFGMAARSDKGQALYGGAEAFWQGMAGMADRDGDQRVTREEFVSGAVKRLSDNPERFAEIARPFLHAALDVADADDDGAVTVEDAARALTALGVEPEAARPVAAALDADGDGKVGEADVVPAFARYFTVSE
;
A
#
# COMPACT_ATOMS: atom_id res chain seq x y z
N MET A 1 15.86 -8.79 -22.89
CA MET A 1 14.47 -8.28 -22.88
C MET A 1 13.78 -8.50 -21.53
N VAL A 2 14.09 -9.57 -20.79
CA VAL A 2 13.58 -9.83 -19.42
C VAL A 2 13.98 -8.75 -18.40
N SER A 3 15.23 -8.24 -18.47
CA SER A 3 15.73 -7.14 -17.60
C SER A 3 14.83 -5.90 -17.62
N SER A 4 14.30 -5.50 -18.78
CA SER A 4 13.53 -4.25 -18.89
C SER A 4 12.09 -4.36 -18.41
N GLU A 5 11.49 -5.56 -18.39
CA GLU A 5 10.18 -5.75 -17.76
C GLU A 5 10.29 -5.89 -16.25
N TYR A 6 11.32 -6.61 -15.77
CA TYR A 6 11.64 -6.71 -14.36
C TYR A 6 11.92 -5.33 -13.73
N GLU A 7 12.78 -4.52 -14.35
CA GLU A 7 13.07 -3.14 -13.92
C GLU A 7 11.82 -2.26 -13.93
N ARG A 8 10.96 -2.38 -14.96
CA ARG A 8 9.69 -1.65 -15.01
C ARG A 8 8.73 -2.04 -13.89
N ARG A 9 8.66 -3.32 -13.54
CA ARG A 9 7.84 -3.79 -12.40
C ARG A 9 8.37 -3.23 -11.08
N ILE A 10 9.69 -3.25 -10.85
CA ILE A 10 10.28 -2.67 -9.64
C ILE A 10 10.03 -1.17 -9.56
N ALA A 11 10.24 -0.44 -10.66
CA ALA A 11 9.96 0.99 -10.71
C ALA A 11 8.50 1.30 -10.37
N ALA A 12 7.55 0.49 -10.87
CA ALA A 12 6.14 0.63 -10.52
C ALA A 12 5.88 0.37 -9.02
N ARG A 13 6.59 -0.57 -8.38
CA ARG A 13 6.49 -0.80 -6.92
C ARG A 13 7.05 0.36 -6.11
N PHE A 14 8.16 0.91 -6.55
CA PHE A 14 8.74 2.10 -5.94
C PHE A 14 7.77 3.28 -6.01
N THR A 15 7.19 3.55 -7.19
CA THR A 15 6.19 4.62 -7.38
C THR A 15 4.91 4.41 -6.57
N THR A 16 4.56 3.18 -6.18
CA THR A 16 3.44 2.96 -5.25
C THR A 16 3.74 3.54 -3.85
N PHE A 17 5.02 3.60 -3.44
CA PHE A 17 5.42 4.15 -2.15
C PHE A 17 5.83 5.62 -2.21
N ASP A 18 6.51 6.06 -3.27
CA ASP A 18 6.89 7.46 -3.52
C ASP A 18 5.65 8.27 -3.98
N GLN A 19 4.83 8.65 -3.01
CA GLN A 19 3.50 9.24 -3.20
C GLN A 19 3.59 10.71 -3.63
N ASP A 20 4.63 11.44 -3.20
CA ASP A 20 4.85 12.82 -3.63
C ASP A 20 5.73 12.95 -4.89
N GLY A 21 6.37 11.86 -5.33
CA GLY A 21 7.19 11.79 -6.55
C GLY A 21 8.55 12.46 -6.43
N ASN A 22 9.05 12.68 -5.21
CA ASN A 22 10.34 13.35 -4.96
C ASN A 22 11.56 12.47 -5.27
N GLY A 23 11.34 11.16 -5.52
CA GLY A 23 12.36 10.22 -5.98
C GLY A 23 13.02 9.39 -4.88
N TYR A 24 12.58 9.51 -3.63
CA TYR A 24 12.90 8.63 -2.51
C TYR A 24 11.62 8.33 -1.73
N ILE A 25 11.59 7.23 -0.99
CA ILE A 25 10.46 6.93 -0.10
C ILE A 25 10.81 7.41 1.30
N ASP A 26 9.95 8.23 1.91
CA ASP A 26 10.12 8.70 3.28
C ASP A 26 8.86 8.50 4.14
N ARG A 27 8.89 9.01 5.37
CA ARG A 27 7.76 8.94 6.30
C ARG A 27 6.58 9.81 5.84
N GLU A 28 6.85 10.87 5.11
CA GLU A 28 5.87 11.85 4.63
C GLU A 28 5.00 11.23 3.53
N ASP A 29 5.53 10.32 2.71
CA ASP A 29 4.76 9.54 1.75
C ASP A 29 3.62 8.73 2.42
N PHE A 30 3.95 7.99 3.49
CA PHE A 30 2.98 7.16 4.21
C PHE A 30 1.93 8.02 4.93
N ASN A 31 2.36 9.15 5.51
CA ASN A 31 1.44 10.13 6.09
C ASN A 31 0.56 10.79 5.04
N GLY A 32 1.10 11.03 3.83
CA GLY A 32 0.39 11.54 2.67
C GLY A 32 -0.71 10.59 2.21
N ALA A 33 -0.37 9.30 2.05
CA ALA A 33 -1.32 8.23 1.73
C ALA A 33 -2.46 8.14 2.75
N ALA A 34 -2.15 8.14 4.05
CA ALA A 34 -3.15 8.14 5.11
C ALA A 34 -4.06 9.38 5.01
N LYS A 35 -3.49 10.57 4.82
CA LYS A 35 -4.25 11.81 4.66
C LYS A 35 -5.18 11.77 3.44
N ALA A 36 -4.72 11.22 2.31
CA ALA A 36 -5.49 11.12 1.08
C ALA A 36 -6.71 10.21 1.26
N LEU A 37 -6.52 9.04 1.89
CA LEU A 37 -7.62 8.13 2.22
C LEU A 37 -8.66 8.79 3.12
N LEU A 38 -8.23 9.46 4.19
CA LEU A 38 -9.17 10.15 5.09
C LEU A 38 -9.96 11.25 4.37
N ALA A 39 -9.33 11.99 3.45
CA ALA A 39 -10.00 13.01 2.66
C ALA A 39 -11.03 12.40 1.70
N GLU A 40 -10.69 11.31 1.02
CA GLU A 40 -11.58 10.59 0.09
C GLU A 40 -12.86 10.11 0.78
N PHE A 41 -12.75 9.58 2.00
CA PHE A 41 -13.89 9.05 2.75
C PHE A 41 -14.50 10.06 3.75
N GLY A 42 -14.07 11.33 3.72
CA GLY A 42 -14.60 12.37 4.60
C GLY A 42 -14.34 12.11 6.10
N MET A 43 -13.33 11.32 6.41
CA MET A 43 -13.01 10.86 7.76
C MET A 43 -12.15 11.89 8.49
N ALA A 44 -12.49 12.22 9.73
CA ALA A 44 -11.71 13.16 10.53
C ALA A 44 -10.39 12.52 10.99
N ALA A 45 -9.26 13.19 10.79
CA ALA A 45 -7.95 12.70 11.23
C ALA A 45 -7.86 12.36 12.74
N ARG A 46 -8.67 13.04 13.57
CA ARG A 46 -8.73 12.80 15.02
C ARG A 46 -9.75 11.76 15.46
N SER A 47 -10.48 11.11 14.54
CA SER A 47 -11.34 9.98 14.87
C SER A 47 -10.49 8.75 15.21
N ASP A 48 -11.11 7.74 15.83
CA ASP A 48 -10.43 6.49 16.15
C ASP A 48 -9.88 5.81 14.88
N LYS A 49 -10.69 5.71 13.82
CA LYS A 49 -10.26 5.22 12.48
C LYS A 49 -9.12 6.06 11.90
N GLY A 50 -9.19 7.38 12.03
CA GLY A 50 -8.15 8.29 11.56
C GLY A 50 -6.81 8.10 12.28
N GLN A 51 -6.84 7.97 13.60
CA GLN A 51 -5.64 7.71 14.41
C GLN A 51 -5.06 6.32 14.13
N ALA A 52 -5.92 5.30 13.96
CA ALA A 52 -5.52 3.95 13.59
C ALA A 52 -4.80 3.94 12.23
N LEU A 53 -5.31 4.66 11.23
CA LEU A 53 -4.69 4.74 9.91
C LEU A 53 -3.31 5.40 9.96
N TYR A 54 -3.16 6.53 10.67
CA TYR A 54 -1.84 7.15 10.86
C TYR A 54 -0.86 6.25 11.63
N GLY A 55 -1.34 5.56 12.66
CA GLY A 55 -0.52 4.59 13.40
C GLY A 55 -0.06 3.42 12.54
N GLY A 56 -0.96 2.89 11.70
CA GLY A 56 -0.65 1.84 10.73
C GLY A 56 0.35 2.31 9.67
N ALA A 57 0.17 3.53 9.15
CA ALA A 57 1.08 4.14 8.18
C ALA A 57 2.50 4.31 8.74
N GLU A 58 2.62 4.81 9.98
CA GLU A 58 3.91 4.95 10.67
C GLU A 58 4.55 3.57 10.93
N ALA A 59 3.80 2.59 11.42
CA ALA A 59 4.31 1.24 11.63
C ALA A 59 4.83 0.61 10.32
N PHE A 60 4.11 0.85 9.22
CA PHE A 60 4.51 0.36 7.92
C PHE A 60 5.80 1.05 7.42
N TRP A 61 5.89 2.37 7.53
CA TRP A 61 7.12 3.12 7.24
C TRP A 61 8.31 2.57 8.02
N GLN A 62 8.19 2.44 9.35
CA GLN A 62 9.28 1.95 10.20
C GLN A 62 9.73 0.54 9.81
N GLY A 63 8.78 -0.35 9.48
CA GLY A 63 9.08 -1.68 8.99
C GLY A 63 9.83 -1.66 7.65
N MET A 64 9.44 -0.78 6.72
CA MET A 64 10.11 -0.60 5.44
C MET A 64 11.53 -0.05 5.60
N ALA A 65 11.69 1.05 6.33
CA ALA A 65 12.97 1.67 6.59
C ALA A 65 13.95 0.68 7.23
N GLY A 66 13.51 -0.05 8.26
CA GLY A 66 14.34 -1.08 8.92
C GLY A 66 14.82 -2.22 8.00
N MET A 67 14.21 -2.40 6.83
CA MET A 67 14.67 -3.35 5.82
C MET A 67 15.52 -2.70 4.72
N ALA A 68 15.16 -1.49 4.28
CA ALA A 68 15.66 -0.92 3.04
C ALA A 68 16.66 0.23 3.25
N ASP A 69 16.44 1.10 4.24
CA ASP A 69 17.30 2.24 4.57
C ASP A 69 18.62 1.71 5.16
N ARG A 70 19.71 1.80 4.40
CA ARG A 70 20.99 1.20 4.79
C ARG A 70 21.93 2.19 5.44
N ASP A 71 21.86 3.45 5.05
CA ASP A 71 22.72 4.49 5.59
C ASP A 71 22.09 5.26 6.77
N GLY A 72 20.81 5.03 7.03
CA GLY A 72 20.07 5.54 8.18
C GLY A 72 19.68 7.01 8.03
N ASP A 73 19.61 7.53 6.80
CA ASP A 73 19.24 8.92 6.52
C ASP A 73 17.71 9.17 6.57
N GLN A 74 16.93 8.13 6.86
CA GLN A 74 15.46 8.12 6.90
C GLN A 74 14.81 8.35 5.54
N ARG A 75 15.50 7.96 4.47
CA ARG A 75 14.99 7.93 3.10
C ARG A 75 15.38 6.59 2.50
N VAL A 76 14.50 6.07 1.64
CA VAL A 76 14.80 4.88 0.87
C VAL A 76 14.91 5.29 -0.59
N THR A 77 16.14 5.36 -1.08
CA THR A 77 16.41 5.62 -2.50
C THR A 77 15.96 4.44 -3.38
N ARG A 78 15.88 4.65 -4.69
CA ARG A 78 15.58 3.56 -5.64
C ARG A 78 16.61 2.44 -5.56
N GLU A 79 17.88 2.79 -5.42
CA GLU A 79 18.99 1.85 -5.28
C GLU A 79 18.85 1.00 -4.00
N GLU A 80 18.47 1.61 -2.88
CA GLU A 80 18.21 0.91 -1.62
C GLU A 80 16.97 0.04 -1.68
N PHE A 81 15.90 0.52 -2.31
CA PHE A 81 14.71 -0.27 -2.55
C PHE A 81 15.01 -1.52 -3.38
N VAL A 82 15.72 -1.38 -4.50
CA VAL A 82 16.11 -2.50 -5.37
C VAL A 82 17.04 -3.47 -4.65
N SER A 83 18.10 -2.96 -4.01
CA SER A 83 19.15 -3.81 -3.43
C SER A 83 18.76 -4.41 -2.08
N GLY A 84 17.83 -3.79 -1.35
CA GLY A 84 17.40 -4.16 -0.01
C GLY A 84 16.00 -4.76 0.04
N ALA A 85 15.00 -3.99 -0.41
CA ALA A 85 13.59 -4.36 -0.30
C ALA A 85 13.23 -5.47 -1.29
N VAL A 86 13.51 -5.33 -2.59
CA VAL A 86 13.07 -6.30 -3.62
C VAL A 86 13.51 -7.72 -3.30
N LYS A 87 14.77 -7.93 -2.91
CA LYS A 87 15.24 -9.26 -2.51
C LYS A 87 14.45 -9.82 -1.32
N ARG A 88 14.22 -9.02 -0.28
CA ARG A 88 13.49 -9.47 0.91
C ARG A 88 12.00 -9.68 0.65
N LEU A 89 11.42 -8.84 -0.21
CA LEU A 89 10.05 -8.97 -0.70
C LEU A 89 9.88 -10.30 -1.44
N SER A 90 10.82 -10.68 -2.29
CA SER A 90 10.79 -11.96 -3.00
C SER A 90 11.08 -13.15 -2.08
N ASP A 91 11.97 -13.01 -1.08
CA ASP A 91 12.33 -14.11 -0.17
C ASP A 91 11.23 -14.42 0.87
N ASN A 92 10.50 -13.41 1.36
CA ASN A 92 9.46 -13.56 2.40
C ASN A 92 8.29 -12.57 2.20
N PRO A 93 7.49 -12.71 1.13
CA PRO A 93 6.43 -11.77 0.79
C PRO A 93 5.33 -11.69 1.85
N GLU A 94 5.02 -12.80 2.53
CA GLU A 94 4.03 -12.84 3.60
C GLU A 94 4.47 -11.97 4.78
N ARG A 95 5.76 -12.01 5.13
CA ARG A 95 6.30 -11.20 6.23
C ARG A 95 6.18 -9.70 5.94
N PHE A 96 6.37 -9.29 4.69
CA PHE A 96 6.18 -7.90 4.32
C PHE A 96 4.71 -7.49 4.39
N ALA A 97 3.81 -8.35 3.95
CA ALA A 97 2.37 -8.10 4.06
C ALA A 97 1.91 -8.01 5.53
N GLU A 98 2.50 -8.79 6.45
CA GLU A 98 2.27 -8.64 7.89
C GLU A 98 2.73 -7.29 8.45
N ILE A 99 3.82 -6.73 7.92
CA ILE A 99 4.27 -5.37 8.29
C ILE A 99 3.25 -4.32 7.83
N ALA A 100 2.67 -4.51 6.64
CA ALA A 100 1.66 -3.60 6.08
C ALA A 100 0.25 -3.82 6.67
N ARG A 101 -0.02 -4.99 7.28
CA ARG A 101 -1.35 -5.40 7.75
C ARG A 101 -2.06 -4.34 8.61
N PRO A 102 -1.42 -3.68 9.60
CA PRO A 102 -2.09 -2.64 10.39
C PRO A 102 -2.57 -1.45 9.54
N PHE A 103 -1.80 -1.05 8.53
CA PHE A 103 -2.21 -0.02 7.58
C PHE A 103 -3.35 -0.49 6.69
N LEU A 104 -3.26 -1.69 6.13
CA LEU A 104 -4.28 -2.27 5.26
C LEU A 104 -5.63 -2.44 5.98
N HIS A 105 -5.60 -2.93 7.22
CA HIS A 105 -6.78 -3.06 8.07
C HIS A 105 -7.43 -1.70 8.32
N ALA A 106 -6.64 -0.71 8.77
CA ALA A 106 -7.18 0.63 9.03
C ALA A 106 -7.67 1.33 7.75
N ALA A 107 -7.08 1.04 6.59
CA ALA A 107 -7.55 1.56 5.30
C ALA A 107 -8.92 0.97 4.92
N LEU A 108 -9.14 -0.33 5.17
CA LEU A 108 -10.45 -0.97 5.00
C LEU A 108 -11.48 -0.36 5.95
N ASP A 109 -11.14 -0.17 7.22
CA ASP A 109 -12.03 0.47 8.20
C ASP A 109 -12.42 1.89 7.76
N VAL A 110 -11.49 2.65 7.18
CA VAL A 110 -11.79 3.99 6.65
C VAL A 110 -12.66 3.93 5.39
N ALA A 111 -12.47 2.92 4.55
CA ALA A 111 -13.27 2.72 3.34
C ALA A 111 -14.70 2.23 3.63
N ASP A 112 -14.89 1.47 4.72
CA ASP A 112 -16.18 1.12 5.31
C ASP A 112 -16.74 2.34 6.08
N ALA A 113 -17.19 3.35 5.32
CA ALA A 113 -17.61 4.64 5.87
C ALA A 113 -19.00 4.61 6.52
N ASP A 114 -19.84 3.62 6.18
CA ASP A 114 -21.17 3.43 6.76
C ASP A 114 -21.22 2.37 7.88
N ASP A 115 -20.07 1.78 8.23
CA ASP A 115 -19.90 0.83 9.34
C ASP A 115 -20.78 -0.42 9.18
N ASP A 116 -21.01 -0.87 7.94
CA ASP A 116 -21.79 -2.08 7.66
C ASP A 116 -20.93 -3.36 7.69
N GLY A 117 -19.61 -3.20 7.89
CA GLY A 117 -18.63 -4.27 7.94
C GLY A 117 -18.20 -4.77 6.57
N ALA A 118 -18.49 -4.03 5.50
CA ALA A 118 -18.17 -4.42 4.13
C ALA A 118 -17.63 -3.26 3.29
N VAL A 119 -16.40 -3.40 2.80
CA VAL A 119 -15.88 -2.51 1.76
C VAL A 119 -16.36 -3.03 0.41
N THR A 120 -17.14 -2.24 -0.31
CA THR A 120 -17.58 -2.61 -1.66
C THR A 120 -16.42 -2.49 -2.66
N VAL A 121 -16.55 -3.13 -3.83
CA VAL A 121 -15.61 -2.94 -4.94
C VAL A 121 -15.46 -1.46 -5.34
N GLU A 122 -16.53 -0.66 -5.25
CA GLU A 122 -16.46 0.77 -5.56
C GLU A 122 -15.67 1.54 -4.50
N ASP A 123 -15.85 1.22 -3.22
CA ASP A 123 -15.08 1.85 -2.14
C ASP A 123 -13.60 1.47 -2.23
N ALA A 124 -13.29 0.20 -2.52
CA ALA A 124 -11.93 -0.23 -2.79
C ALA A 124 -11.32 0.52 -3.99
N ALA A 125 -12.08 0.76 -5.07
CA ALA A 125 -11.60 1.53 -6.22
C ALA A 125 -11.31 3.01 -5.87
N ARG A 126 -12.16 3.62 -5.04
CA ARG A 126 -11.93 4.98 -4.51
C ARG A 126 -10.67 5.05 -3.65
N ALA A 127 -10.48 4.09 -2.76
CA ALA A 127 -9.27 3.97 -1.94
C ALA A 127 -8.01 3.83 -2.81
N LEU A 128 -8.03 2.95 -3.83
CA LEU A 128 -6.92 2.80 -4.77
C LEU A 128 -6.60 4.10 -5.53
N THR A 129 -7.63 4.83 -5.95
CA THR A 129 -7.47 6.13 -6.63
C THR A 129 -6.83 7.17 -5.70
N ALA A 130 -7.26 7.22 -4.43
CA ALA A 130 -6.67 8.08 -3.42
C ALA A 130 -5.19 7.75 -3.13
N LEU A 131 -4.77 6.50 -3.37
CA LEU A 131 -3.40 6.02 -3.25
C LEU A 131 -2.59 6.13 -4.56
N GLY A 132 -3.11 6.84 -5.57
CA GLY A 132 -2.40 7.14 -6.81
C GLY A 132 -2.57 6.11 -7.93
N VAL A 133 -3.48 5.14 -7.80
CA VAL A 133 -3.84 4.26 -8.92
C VAL A 133 -4.66 5.04 -9.93
N GLU A 134 -4.31 4.93 -11.22
CA GLU A 134 -5.03 5.57 -12.32
C GLU A 134 -6.53 5.21 -12.29
N PRO A 135 -7.45 6.18 -12.45
CA PRO A 135 -8.90 5.92 -12.35
C PRO A 135 -9.41 4.81 -13.25
N GLU A 136 -8.88 4.69 -14.46
CA GLU A 136 -9.22 3.65 -15.43
C GLU A 136 -8.78 2.25 -15.00
N ALA A 137 -7.75 2.15 -14.15
CA ALA A 137 -7.24 0.90 -13.61
C ALA A 137 -7.81 0.56 -12.22
N ALA A 138 -8.25 1.56 -11.44
CA ALA A 138 -8.65 1.39 -10.05
C ALA A 138 -9.81 0.39 -9.89
N ARG A 139 -10.89 0.54 -10.68
CA ARG A 139 -12.04 -0.37 -10.62
C ARG A 139 -11.70 -1.80 -11.07
N PRO A 140 -11.01 -2.04 -12.21
CA PRO A 140 -10.54 -3.38 -12.56
C PRO A 140 -9.66 -4.03 -11.49
N VAL A 141 -8.77 -3.26 -10.85
CA VAL A 141 -7.92 -3.77 -9.76
C VAL A 141 -8.75 -4.11 -8.53
N ALA A 142 -9.68 -3.23 -8.11
CA ALA A 142 -10.57 -3.49 -6.98
C ALA A 142 -11.42 -4.74 -7.19
N ALA A 143 -11.98 -4.93 -8.39
CA ALA A 143 -12.74 -6.12 -8.74
C ALA A 143 -11.89 -7.40 -8.73
N ALA A 144 -10.58 -7.30 -8.98
CA ALA A 144 -9.65 -8.42 -8.89
C ALA A 144 -9.18 -8.70 -7.45
N LEU A 145 -9.42 -7.77 -6.51
CA LEU A 145 -9.18 -8.01 -5.08
C LEU A 145 -10.28 -8.90 -4.50
N ASP A 146 -11.54 -8.70 -4.88
CA ASP A 146 -12.68 -9.58 -4.52
C ASP A 146 -12.49 -10.98 -5.14
N ALA A 147 -11.75 -11.83 -4.43
CA ALA A 147 -11.27 -13.10 -4.96
C ALA A 147 -12.32 -14.21 -4.87
N ASP A 148 -13.28 -14.11 -3.94
CA ASP A 148 -14.37 -15.06 -3.78
C ASP A 148 -15.66 -14.63 -4.49
N GLY A 149 -15.72 -13.38 -4.98
CA GLY A 149 -16.81 -12.85 -5.79
C GLY A 149 -18.07 -12.55 -4.99
N ASP A 150 -17.94 -12.29 -3.69
CA ASP A 150 -19.06 -11.95 -2.83
C ASP A 150 -19.49 -10.47 -2.94
N GLY A 151 -18.75 -9.67 -3.72
CA GLY A 151 -18.97 -8.25 -3.95
C GLY A 151 -18.29 -7.34 -2.93
N LYS A 152 -17.49 -7.91 -2.01
CA LYS A 152 -16.81 -7.21 -0.93
C LYS A 152 -15.30 -7.44 -1.03
N VAL A 153 -14.56 -6.53 -0.41
CA VAL A 153 -13.11 -6.59 -0.33
C VAL A 153 -12.73 -6.58 1.14
N GLY A 154 -12.28 -7.72 1.66
CA GLY A 154 -11.90 -7.87 3.06
C GLY A 154 -10.39 -7.90 3.29
N GLU A 155 -9.99 -7.99 4.55
CA GLU A 155 -8.58 -8.15 4.94
C GLU A 155 -7.97 -9.43 4.37
N ALA A 156 -8.77 -10.50 4.29
CA ALA A 156 -8.39 -11.78 3.71
C ALA A 156 -8.06 -11.69 2.21
N ASP A 157 -8.58 -10.67 1.53
CA ASP A 157 -8.35 -10.42 0.11
C ASP A 157 -7.13 -9.52 -0.11
N VAL A 158 -7.09 -8.39 0.59
CA VAL A 158 -6.08 -7.35 0.35
C VAL A 158 -4.69 -7.77 0.83
N VAL A 159 -4.57 -8.47 1.96
CA VAL A 159 -3.25 -8.82 2.50
C VAL A 159 -2.50 -9.79 1.58
N PRO A 160 -3.10 -10.91 1.11
CA PRO A 160 -2.46 -11.77 0.13
C PRO A 160 -2.25 -11.07 -1.23
N ALA A 161 -3.18 -10.22 -1.67
CA ALA A 161 -3.01 -9.48 -2.91
C ALA A 161 -1.83 -8.50 -2.86
N PHE A 162 -1.66 -7.82 -1.73
CA PHE A 162 -0.52 -6.95 -1.45
C PHE A 162 0.80 -7.73 -1.50
N ALA A 163 0.87 -8.88 -0.83
CA ALA A 163 2.04 -9.77 -0.87
C ALA A 163 2.40 -10.15 -2.32
N ARG A 164 1.40 -10.60 -3.11
CA ARG A 164 1.59 -10.96 -4.52
C ARG A 164 2.05 -9.78 -5.37
N TYR A 165 1.46 -8.60 -5.17
CA TYR A 165 1.81 -7.40 -5.93
C TYR A 165 3.29 -7.05 -5.76
N PHE A 166 3.80 -7.06 -4.52
CA PHE A 166 5.19 -6.71 -4.22
C PHE A 166 6.19 -7.85 -4.44
N THR A 167 5.73 -9.06 -4.75
CA THR A 167 6.60 -10.16 -5.21
C THR A 167 6.92 -9.95 -6.68
N VAL A 168 8.13 -9.46 -6.99
CA VAL A 168 8.58 -9.30 -8.37
C VAL A 168 9.49 -10.48 -8.75
N SER A 169 8.99 -11.37 -9.60
CA SER A 169 9.78 -12.45 -10.20
C SER A 169 10.63 -11.92 -11.37
N GLU A 170 11.86 -12.44 -11.50
CA GLU A 170 12.73 -12.23 -12.67
C GLU A 170 12.12 -12.81 -13.95
#